data_AF-A0A816AYB6-F1
#
_entry.id   AF-A0A816AYB6-F1
#
_cell.length_a   1.000
_cell.length_b   1.000
_cell.length_c   1.000
_cell.angle_alpha   90.00
_cell.angle_beta   90.00
_cell.angle_gamma   90.00
#
_symmetry.space_group_name_H-M   'P 1'
#
loop_
_entity.id
_entity.type
_entity.pdbx_description
1 polymer ?
#
loop_
_entity_poly.entity_id
_entity_poly.type
_entity_poly.pdbx_seq_one_letter_code
_entity_poly.pdbx_strand_id
1 'polypeptide(L)'
;MSTLAEQLQKILLNISQYYLIPIFIVGIFGNIFNGIVFSWSTLRNNRCSLYFIIASMAQLFVLVFGCLFRIIVSLTGFDLNVSSLFICKFRTYLFVNGIILSRHFLCLISIDRWMVTSTNVSIRNLSTLRMTRLLTIISTIIWLLFNIHLLIGFHIEHNSCTGNFETFYLSFFTFFSLIVSLAPLIILMIFTTLTLKNITNGRLMRRRNQKNQLLRLSMIQIIVYILSNIPNTTYTVYALTTANYNKTNDQIVTDGFINLMTSNLLYTYCAVRENL
;
A
#
# COMPACT_ATOMS: atom_id res chain seq x y z
N MET A 1 -14.96 1.27 34.57
CA MET A 1 -14.44 1.49 33.21
C MET A 1 -15.27 2.60 32.58
N SER A 2 -14.67 3.53 31.83
CA SER A 2 -15.37 4.68 31.25
C SER A 2 -16.38 4.21 30.19
N THR A 3 -17.59 4.76 30.18
CA THR A 3 -18.66 4.41 29.22
C THR A 3 -18.24 4.62 27.76
N LEU A 4 -17.29 5.53 27.52
CA LEU A 4 -16.69 5.79 26.21
C LEU A 4 -15.85 4.61 25.69
N ALA A 5 -15.05 3.98 26.55
CA ALA A 5 -14.18 2.87 26.14
C ALA A 5 -14.99 1.66 25.69
N GLU A 6 -16.07 1.33 26.41
CA GLU A 6 -16.99 0.25 26.04
C GLU A 6 -17.71 0.53 24.72
N GLN A 7 -18.16 1.77 24.51
CA GLN A 7 -18.80 2.18 23.25
C GLN A 7 -17.83 2.08 22.06
N LEU A 8 -16.60 2.59 22.21
CA LEU A 8 -15.57 2.51 21.17
C LEU A 8 -15.25 1.05 20.84
N GLN A 9 -15.07 0.19 21.84
CA GLN A 9 -14.76 -1.22 21.63
C GLN A 9 -15.88 -1.97 20.91
N LYS A 10 -17.14 -1.66 21.22
CA LYS A 10 -18.31 -2.23 20.51
C LYS A 10 -18.37 -1.79 19.05
N ILE A 11 -18.11 -0.51 18.77
CA ILE A 11 -18.03 0.02 17.40
C ILE A 11 -16.86 -0.65 16.64
N LEU A 12 -15.72 -0.84 17.31
CA LEU A 12 -14.50 -1.42 16.74
C LEU A 12 -14.73 -2.87 16.30
N LEU A 13 -15.42 -3.66 17.11
CA LEU A 13 -15.85 -5.03 16.78
C LEU A 13 -16.81 -5.05 15.59
N ASN A 14 -17.85 -4.21 15.60
CA ASN A 14 -18.83 -4.16 14.51
C ASN A 14 -18.17 -3.76 13.18
N ILE A 15 -17.31 -2.75 13.17
CA ILE A 15 -16.61 -2.32 11.96
C ILE A 15 -15.66 -3.41 11.48
N SER A 16 -14.91 -4.03 12.38
CA SER A 16 -14.00 -5.11 12.01
C SER A 16 -14.73 -6.31 11.40
N GLN A 17 -15.90 -6.69 11.93
CA GLN A 17 -16.66 -7.83 11.44
C GLN A 17 -17.41 -7.53 10.14
N TYR A 18 -18.13 -6.41 10.05
CA TYR A 18 -19.00 -6.13 8.91
C TYR A 18 -18.29 -5.41 7.76
N TYR A 19 -17.21 -4.67 7.99
CA TYR A 19 -16.53 -3.89 6.95
C TYR A 19 -15.31 -4.61 6.35
N LEU A 20 -14.48 -5.27 7.18
CA LEU A 20 -13.26 -5.93 6.67
C LEU A 20 -13.55 -7.16 5.82
N ILE A 21 -14.58 -7.95 6.15
CA ILE A 21 -14.91 -9.18 5.41
C ILE A 21 -15.30 -8.87 3.96
N PRO A 22 -16.24 -7.94 3.66
CA PRO A 22 -16.53 -7.55 2.28
C PRO A 22 -15.30 -7.00 1.54
N ILE A 23 -14.50 -6.15 2.19
CA ILE A 23 -13.26 -5.60 1.59
C ILE A 23 -12.29 -6.71 1.23
N PHE A 24 -12.11 -7.68 2.13
CA PHE A 24 -11.23 -8.80 1.89
C PHE A 24 -11.70 -9.61 0.68
N ILE A 25 -12.98 -9.96 0.63
CA ILE A 25 -13.57 -10.72 -0.49
C ILE A 25 -13.40 -9.95 -1.80
N VAL A 26 -13.90 -8.70 -1.86
CA VAL A 26 -13.82 -7.86 -3.07
C VAL A 26 -12.37 -7.65 -3.48
N GLY A 27 -11.48 -7.42 -2.53
CA GLY A 27 -10.08 -7.17 -2.80
C GLY A 27 -9.31 -8.39 -3.30
N ILE A 28 -9.57 -9.58 -2.76
CA ILE A 28 -8.97 -10.82 -3.25
C ILE A 28 -9.42 -11.08 -4.69
N PHE A 29 -10.73 -11.08 -4.95
CA PHE A 29 -11.25 -11.31 -6.30
C PHE A 29 -10.77 -10.23 -7.28
N GLY A 30 -10.86 -8.95 -6.90
CA GLY A 30 -10.45 -7.83 -7.75
C GLY A 30 -8.98 -7.90 -8.16
N ASN A 31 -8.07 -8.19 -7.22
CA ASN A 31 -6.64 -8.29 -7.54
C ASN A 31 -6.29 -9.55 -8.33
N ILE A 32 -6.97 -10.68 -8.09
CA ILE A 32 -6.81 -11.90 -8.90
C ILE A 32 -7.29 -11.64 -10.33
N PHE A 33 -8.48 -11.07 -10.51
CA PHE A 33 -9.01 -10.73 -11.83
C PHE A 33 -8.10 -9.74 -12.56
N ASN A 34 -7.59 -8.71 -11.89
CA ASN A 34 -6.60 -7.81 -12.47
C ASN A 34 -5.36 -8.56 -12.96
N GLY A 35 -4.80 -9.45 -12.13
CA GLY A 35 -3.67 -10.29 -12.52
C GLY A 35 -3.95 -11.13 -13.76
N ILE A 36 -5.13 -11.76 -13.84
CA ILE A 36 -5.56 -12.57 -14.99
C ILE A 36 -5.71 -11.71 -16.25
N VAL A 37 -6.42 -10.59 -16.16
CA VAL A 37 -6.69 -9.69 -17.30
C VAL A 37 -5.39 -9.16 -17.89
N PHE A 38 -4.46 -8.68 -17.05
CA PHE A 38 -3.16 -8.19 -17.54
C PHE A 38 -2.21 -9.30 -18.03
N SER A 39 -2.48 -10.55 -17.65
CA SER A 39 -1.75 -11.73 -18.14
C SER A 39 -2.30 -12.25 -19.48
N TRP A 40 -3.49 -11.81 -19.89
CA TRP A 40 -4.11 -12.26 -21.14
C TRP A 40 -3.31 -11.80 -22.36
N SER A 41 -3.29 -12.61 -23.42
CA SER A 41 -2.45 -12.43 -24.61
C SER A 41 -2.61 -11.08 -25.30
N THR A 42 -3.80 -10.48 -25.21
CA THR A 42 -4.11 -9.16 -25.77
C THR A 42 -3.42 -8.01 -25.01
N LEU A 43 -3.23 -8.14 -23.69
CA LEU A 43 -2.69 -7.09 -22.82
C LEU A 43 -1.29 -7.40 -22.31
N ARG A 44 -0.83 -8.65 -22.34
CA ARG A 44 0.49 -9.08 -21.83
C ARG A 44 1.68 -8.41 -22.55
N ASN A 45 1.49 -7.98 -23.78
CA ASN A 45 2.50 -7.25 -24.56
C ASN A 45 2.49 -5.74 -24.31
N ASN A 46 1.57 -5.22 -23.49
CA ASN A 46 1.59 -3.82 -23.08
C ASN A 46 2.67 -3.59 -22.02
N ARG A 47 3.39 -2.47 -22.15
CA ARG A 47 4.61 -2.14 -21.40
C ARG A 47 4.35 -1.99 -19.90
N CYS A 48 3.16 -1.53 -19.51
CA CYS A 48 2.76 -1.37 -18.11
C CYS A 48 2.20 -2.65 -17.47
N SER A 49 1.81 -3.66 -18.25
CA SER A 49 1.04 -4.81 -17.73
C SER A 49 1.77 -5.57 -16.64
N LEU A 50 3.09 -5.74 -16.77
CA LEU A 50 3.89 -6.39 -15.73
C LEU A 50 3.90 -5.61 -14.41
N TYR A 51 3.97 -4.28 -14.46
CA TYR A 51 3.88 -3.45 -13.26
C TYR A 51 2.52 -3.61 -12.58
N PHE A 52 1.42 -3.68 -13.35
CA PHE A 52 0.09 -3.90 -12.80
C PHE A 52 -0.07 -5.28 -12.15
N ILE A 53 0.46 -6.34 -12.77
CA ILE A 53 0.42 -7.70 -12.22
C ILE A 53 1.11 -7.73 -10.85
N ILE A 54 2.33 -7.23 -10.78
CA ILE A 54 3.11 -7.33 -9.53
C ILE A 54 2.55 -6.40 -8.46
N ALA A 55 2.06 -5.22 -8.85
CA ALA A 55 1.37 -4.37 -7.89
C ALA A 55 0.09 -5.05 -7.35
N SER A 56 -0.66 -5.80 -8.18
CA SER A 56 -1.83 -6.56 -7.73
C SER A 56 -1.42 -7.72 -6.80
N MET A 57 -0.33 -8.42 -7.09
CA MET A 57 0.24 -9.44 -6.20
C MET A 57 0.68 -8.85 -4.85
N ALA A 58 1.33 -7.69 -4.87
CA ALA A 58 1.73 -6.99 -3.66
C ALA A 58 0.50 -6.58 -2.82
N GLN A 59 -0.57 -6.12 -3.46
CA GLN A 59 -1.84 -5.80 -2.80
C GLN A 59 -2.52 -7.05 -2.19
N LEU A 60 -2.43 -8.21 -2.85
CA LEU A 60 -2.88 -9.48 -2.26
C LEU A 60 -2.12 -9.81 -0.97
N PHE A 61 -0.80 -9.59 -0.92
CA PHE A 61 -0.03 -9.77 0.32
C PHE A 61 -0.50 -8.83 1.44
N VAL A 62 -0.84 -7.57 1.12
CA VAL A 62 -1.41 -6.64 2.12
C VAL A 62 -2.75 -7.15 2.66
N LEU A 63 -3.62 -7.68 1.79
CA LEU A 63 -4.92 -8.21 2.21
C LEU A 63 -4.78 -9.51 3.01
N VAL A 64 -3.93 -10.43 2.59
CA VAL A 64 -3.75 -11.73 3.28
C VAL A 64 -2.99 -11.56 4.59
N PHE A 65 -1.86 -10.85 4.62
CA PHE A 65 -1.06 -10.73 5.83
C PHE A 65 -1.49 -9.56 6.73
N GLY A 66 -2.23 -8.59 6.20
CA GLY A 66 -2.81 -7.49 6.97
C GLY A 66 -4.26 -7.76 7.38
N CYS A 67 -5.16 -7.75 6.39
CA CYS A 67 -6.61 -7.75 6.61
C CYS A 67 -7.12 -9.09 7.19
N LEU A 68 -6.75 -10.23 6.60
CA LEU A 68 -7.21 -11.54 7.07
C LEU A 68 -6.78 -11.82 8.51
N PHE A 69 -5.55 -11.48 8.89
CA PHE A 69 -5.09 -11.62 10.28
C PHE A 69 -5.96 -10.81 11.24
N ARG A 70 -6.31 -9.56 10.90
CA ARG A 70 -7.22 -8.76 11.71
C ARG A 70 -8.64 -9.35 11.78
N ILE A 71 -9.16 -9.88 10.68
CA ILE A 71 -10.45 -10.57 10.65
C ILE A 71 -10.43 -11.76 11.60
N ILE A 72 -9.38 -12.58 11.58
CA ILE A 72 -9.25 -13.74 12.47
C ILE A 72 -9.29 -13.29 13.92
N VAL A 73 -8.48 -12.30 14.32
CA VAL A 73 -8.51 -11.77 15.70
C VAL A 73 -9.89 -11.26 16.08
N SER A 74 -10.57 -10.54 15.17
CA SER A 74 -11.90 -9.98 15.43
C SER A 74 -13.02 -11.03 15.54
N LEU A 75 -12.86 -12.21 14.95
CA LEU A 75 -13.87 -13.28 14.96
C LEU A 75 -13.62 -14.30 16.08
N THR A 76 -12.35 -14.63 16.34
CA THR A 76 -11.98 -15.69 17.29
C THR A 76 -11.46 -15.17 18.61
N GLY A 77 -11.07 -13.89 18.69
CA GLY A 77 -10.32 -13.33 19.82
C GLY A 77 -8.86 -13.81 19.88
N PHE A 78 -8.43 -14.70 18.98
CA PHE A 78 -7.09 -15.27 18.98
C PHE A 78 -6.15 -14.46 18.09
N ASP A 79 -5.12 -13.85 18.70
CA ASP A 79 -4.12 -13.09 17.97
C ASP A 79 -2.99 -13.98 17.43
N LEU A 80 -3.09 -14.33 16.15
CA LEU A 80 -2.07 -15.10 15.44
C LEU A 80 -0.70 -14.41 15.43
N ASN A 81 -0.66 -13.08 15.54
CA ASN A 81 0.61 -12.33 15.47
C ASN A 81 1.52 -12.63 16.66
N VAL A 82 0.96 -13.04 17.79
CA VAL A 82 1.71 -13.31 19.03
C VAL A 82 1.83 -14.82 19.33
N SER A 83 1.27 -15.66 18.45
CA SER A 83 1.33 -17.12 18.61
C SER A 83 2.76 -17.66 18.46
N SER A 84 3.59 -17.03 17.63
CA SER A 84 5.02 -17.36 17.52
C SER A 84 5.83 -16.17 17.00
N LEU A 85 7.09 -16.11 17.41
CA LEU A 85 8.04 -15.11 16.92
C LEU A 85 8.21 -15.17 15.40
N PHE A 86 8.15 -16.37 14.82
CA PHE A 86 8.20 -16.58 13.38
C PHE A 86 7.04 -15.89 12.66
N ILE A 87 5.80 -16.11 13.13
CA ILE A 87 4.61 -15.49 12.53
C ILE A 87 4.66 -13.97 12.68
N CYS A 88 4.98 -13.44 13.86
CA CYS A 88 5.14 -11.99 14.10
C CYS A 88 6.06 -11.33 13.04
N LYS A 89 7.27 -11.86 12.87
CA LYS A 89 8.29 -11.34 11.96
C LYS A 89 7.88 -11.50 10.50
N PHE A 90 7.50 -12.72 10.11
CA PHE A 90 7.24 -13.05 8.71
C PHE A 90 5.99 -12.33 8.17
N ARG A 91 4.93 -12.28 8.97
CA ARG A 91 3.71 -11.53 8.64
C ARG A 91 3.99 -10.05 8.47
N THR A 92 4.76 -9.45 9.39
CA THR A 92 5.11 -8.03 9.32
C THR A 92 5.97 -7.73 8.08
N TYR A 93 6.96 -8.59 7.81
CA TYR A 93 7.79 -8.48 6.61
C TYR A 93 6.96 -8.52 5.32
N LEU A 94 6.07 -9.50 5.16
CA LEU A 94 5.24 -9.63 3.96
C LEU A 94 4.22 -8.49 3.81
N PHE A 95 3.61 -8.07 4.92
CA PHE A 95 2.68 -6.95 4.93
C PHE A 95 3.35 -5.64 4.49
N VAL A 96 4.50 -5.30 5.10
CA VAL A 96 5.23 -4.06 4.78
C VAL A 96 5.81 -4.11 3.36
N ASN A 97 6.35 -5.24 2.92
CA ASN A 97 6.80 -5.41 1.53
C ASN A 97 5.63 -5.26 0.54
N GLY A 98 4.46 -5.82 0.84
CA GLY A 98 3.26 -5.65 0.01
C GLY A 98 2.88 -4.18 -0.16
N ILE A 99 2.92 -3.41 0.94
CA ILE A 99 2.67 -1.96 0.89
C ILE A 99 3.71 -1.27 0.02
N ILE A 100 5.00 -1.48 0.30
CA ILE A 100 6.11 -0.80 -0.40
C ILE A 100 6.09 -1.10 -1.89
N LEU A 101 6.00 -2.39 -2.26
CA LEU A 101 5.98 -2.81 -3.66
C LEU A 101 4.75 -2.24 -4.37
N SER A 102 3.56 -2.28 -3.75
CA SER A 102 2.35 -1.71 -4.37
C SER A 102 2.52 -0.22 -4.72
N ARG A 103 3.12 0.56 -3.81
CA ARG A 103 3.39 2.00 -4.00
C ARG A 103 4.51 2.23 -5.02
N HIS A 104 5.58 1.46 -4.94
CA HIS A 104 6.72 1.56 -5.85
C HIS A 104 6.31 1.28 -7.31
N PHE A 105 5.54 0.21 -7.55
CA PHE A 105 5.07 -0.09 -8.90
C PHE A 105 4.05 0.93 -9.40
N LEU A 106 3.30 1.57 -8.50
CA LEU A 106 2.44 2.70 -8.87
C LEU A 106 3.25 3.89 -9.40
N CYS A 107 4.38 4.19 -8.76
CA CYS A 107 5.33 5.18 -9.25
C CYS A 107 5.88 4.79 -10.63
N LEU A 108 6.34 3.55 -10.80
CA LEU A 108 6.85 3.08 -12.10
C LEU A 108 5.80 3.17 -13.20
N ILE A 109 4.53 2.87 -12.90
CA ILE A 109 3.41 3.06 -13.85
C ILE A 109 3.27 4.53 -14.24
N SER A 110 3.32 5.45 -13.29
CA SER A 110 3.22 6.89 -13.59
C SER A 110 4.40 7.42 -14.41
N ILE A 111 5.61 6.93 -14.13
CA ILE A 111 6.82 7.26 -14.90
C ILE A 111 6.71 6.69 -16.32
N ASP A 112 6.27 5.44 -16.48
CA ASP A 112 6.10 4.81 -17.78
C ASP A 112 5.05 5.53 -18.63
N ARG A 113 3.91 5.91 -18.03
CA ARG A 113 2.89 6.75 -18.68
C ARG A 113 3.47 8.08 -19.17
N TRP A 114 4.30 8.74 -18.36
CA TRP A 114 5.00 9.96 -18.78
C TRP A 114 5.98 9.69 -19.94
N MET A 115 6.79 8.64 -19.85
CA MET A 115 7.74 8.27 -20.91
C MET A 115 7.04 8.03 -22.24
N VAL A 116 5.96 7.25 -22.23
CA VAL A 116 5.18 6.93 -23.45
C VAL A 116 4.54 8.17 -24.06
N THR A 117 4.07 9.11 -23.23
CA THR A 117 3.41 10.34 -23.69
C THR A 117 4.38 11.45 -24.06
N SER A 118 5.67 11.30 -23.75
CA SER A 118 6.70 12.31 -24.03
C SER A 118 6.81 12.66 -25.52
N THR A 119 7.00 13.96 -25.78
CA THR A 119 7.28 14.50 -27.12
C THR A 119 8.69 14.13 -27.59
N ASN A 120 9.61 13.90 -26.65
CA ASN A 120 10.97 13.48 -26.94
C ASN A 120 11.01 11.98 -27.26
N VAL A 121 11.42 11.66 -28.50
CA VAL A 121 11.51 10.29 -29.01
C VAL A 121 12.47 9.42 -28.19
N SER A 122 13.60 9.99 -27.74
CA SER A 122 14.58 9.26 -26.93
C SER A 122 13.99 8.81 -25.60
N ILE A 123 13.22 9.68 -24.92
CA ILE A 123 12.53 9.34 -23.67
C ILE A 123 11.47 8.28 -23.92
N ARG A 124 10.69 8.41 -24.99
CA ARG A 124 9.66 7.43 -25.36
C ARG A 124 10.22 6.04 -25.67
N ASN A 125 11.43 5.99 -26.21
CA ASN A 125 12.14 4.76 -26.52
C ASN A 125 12.73 4.07 -25.29
N LEU A 126 12.75 4.71 -24.10
CA LEU A 126 13.14 4.06 -22.84
C LEU A 126 12.06 3.11 -22.31
N SER A 127 10.78 3.45 -22.55
CA SER A 127 9.66 2.58 -22.22
C SER A 127 9.63 1.40 -23.19
N THR A 128 10.38 0.34 -22.89
CA THR A 128 10.38 -0.92 -23.65
C THR A 128 10.03 -2.08 -22.74
N LEU A 129 9.49 -3.16 -23.30
CA LEU A 129 9.18 -4.37 -22.53
C LEU A 129 10.40 -4.96 -21.82
N ARG A 130 11.59 -4.85 -22.43
CA ARG A 130 12.85 -5.30 -21.82
C ARG A 130 13.18 -4.47 -20.58
N MET A 131 13.09 -3.14 -20.68
CA MET A 131 13.31 -2.24 -19.55
C MET A 131 12.27 -2.44 -18.45
N THR A 132 10.99 -2.60 -18.80
CA THR A 132 9.95 -2.91 -17.81
C THR A 132 10.30 -4.17 -17.02
N ARG A 133 10.67 -5.27 -17.70
CA ARG A 133 11.04 -6.53 -17.03
C ARG A 133 12.27 -6.36 -16.15
N LEU A 134 13.31 -5.70 -16.64
CA LEU A 134 14.54 -5.48 -15.91
C LEU A 134 14.30 -4.64 -14.64
N LEU A 135 13.65 -3.48 -14.79
CA LEU A 135 13.31 -2.58 -13.68
C LEU A 135 12.47 -3.28 -12.64
N THR A 136 11.48 -4.05 -13.08
CA THR A 136 10.60 -4.83 -12.22
C THR A 136 11.37 -5.84 -11.35
N ILE A 137 12.22 -6.66 -11.98
CA ILE A 137 12.95 -7.72 -11.28
C ILE A 137 13.94 -7.10 -10.30
N ILE A 138 14.74 -6.14 -10.78
CA ILE A 138 15.75 -5.47 -9.96
C ILE A 138 15.10 -4.74 -8.80
N SER A 139 14.04 -3.96 -9.04
CA SER A 139 13.42 -3.19 -7.95
C SER A 139 12.74 -4.09 -6.92
N THR A 140 12.09 -5.18 -7.36
CA THR A 140 11.50 -6.15 -6.44
C THR A 140 12.57 -6.76 -5.53
N ILE A 141 13.68 -7.22 -6.10
CA ILE A 141 14.79 -7.80 -5.33
C ILE A 141 15.36 -6.78 -4.35
N ILE A 142 15.63 -5.54 -4.81
CA ILE A 142 16.15 -4.47 -3.96
C ILE A 142 15.23 -4.23 -2.75
N TRP A 143 13.92 -4.12 -2.97
CA TRP A 143 12.98 -3.87 -1.87
C TRP A 143 12.85 -5.06 -0.92
N LEU A 144 12.81 -6.30 -1.44
CA LEU A 144 12.78 -7.50 -0.61
C LEU A 144 14.02 -7.61 0.29
N LEU A 145 15.20 -7.33 -0.26
CA LEU A 145 16.46 -7.33 0.50
C LEU A 145 16.52 -6.17 1.49
N PHE A 146 16.14 -4.96 1.07
CA PHE A 146 16.16 -3.78 1.93
C PHE A 146 15.28 -3.99 3.17
N ASN A 147 14.11 -4.63 3.02
CA ASN A 147 13.18 -4.87 4.12
C ASN A 147 13.56 -6.04 5.05
N ILE A 148 14.71 -6.72 4.85
CA ILE A 148 15.16 -7.81 5.74
C ILE A 148 15.30 -7.34 7.20
N HIS A 149 15.61 -6.06 7.42
CA HIS A 149 15.70 -5.48 8.76
C HIS A 149 14.41 -5.64 9.59
N LEU A 150 13.24 -5.85 8.96
CA LEU A 150 11.97 -6.13 9.66
C LEU A 150 11.94 -7.52 10.30
N LEU A 151 12.60 -8.51 9.68
CA LEU A 151 12.71 -9.87 10.24
C LEU A 151 13.64 -9.91 11.46
N ILE A 152 14.52 -8.92 11.58
CA ILE A 152 15.46 -8.81 12.70
C ILE A 152 14.83 -7.97 13.81
N GLY A 153 14.28 -6.81 13.44
CA GLY A 153 13.84 -5.79 14.38
C GLY A 153 12.53 -6.08 15.09
N PHE A 154 11.63 -6.93 14.60
CA PHE A 154 10.36 -7.20 15.30
C PHE A 154 10.46 -8.35 16.31
N HIS A 155 9.84 -8.21 17.47
CA HIS A 155 9.77 -9.22 18.52
C HIS A 155 8.36 -9.25 19.17
N ILE A 156 8.15 -10.21 20.06
CA ILE A 156 6.92 -10.28 20.87
C ILE A 156 7.25 -9.73 22.24
N GLU A 157 6.51 -8.70 22.66
CA GLU A 157 6.62 -8.09 23.97
C GLU A 157 5.23 -7.78 24.52
N HIS A 158 4.99 -8.07 25.79
CA HIS A 158 3.71 -7.80 26.45
C HIS A 158 2.47 -8.27 25.64
N ASN A 159 2.56 -9.46 25.03
CA ASN A 159 1.52 -10.03 24.18
C ASN A 159 1.15 -9.15 22.97
N SER A 160 2.14 -8.46 22.39
CA SER A 160 2.04 -7.69 21.15
C SER A 160 3.26 -7.93 20.27
N CYS A 161 3.07 -7.92 18.95
CA CYS A 161 4.17 -7.99 17.98
C CYS A 161 4.65 -6.57 17.68
N THR A 162 5.78 -6.18 18.25
CA THR A 162 6.31 -4.81 18.23
C THR A 162 7.72 -4.77 17.66
N GLY A 163 8.14 -3.60 17.16
CA GLY A 163 9.55 -3.38 16.79
C GLY A 163 10.42 -3.23 18.04
N ASN A 164 11.68 -3.63 17.95
CA ASN A 164 12.70 -3.38 18.96
C ASN A 164 12.98 -1.88 19.00
N PHE A 165 12.55 -1.24 20.09
CA PHE A 165 12.56 0.21 20.25
C PHE A 165 13.87 0.76 20.82
N GLU A 166 15.01 0.10 20.55
CA GLU A 166 16.29 0.79 20.72
C GLU A 166 16.28 2.10 19.92
N THR A 167 16.75 3.19 20.54
CA THR A 167 16.52 4.57 20.08
C THR A 167 16.95 4.81 18.63
N PHE A 168 18.03 4.14 18.19
CA PHE A 168 18.50 4.22 16.81
C PHE A 168 17.55 3.55 15.80
N TYR A 169 17.11 2.32 16.06
CA TYR A 169 16.21 1.61 15.15
C TYR A 169 14.84 2.29 15.04
N LEU A 170 14.33 2.79 16.16
CA LEU A 170 13.08 3.57 16.17
C LEU A 170 13.17 4.81 15.28
N SER A 171 14.26 5.57 15.38
CA SER A 171 14.51 6.75 14.56
C SER A 171 14.58 6.37 13.08
N PHE A 172 15.39 5.35 12.74
CA PHE A 172 15.50 4.82 11.39
C PHE A 172 14.15 4.41 10.80
N PHE A 173 13.37 3.62 11.53
CA PHE A 173 12.08 3.09 11.05
C PHE A 173 11.03 4.20 10.88
N THR A 174 11.08 5.23 11.73
CA THR A 174 10.20 6.41 11.60
C THR A 174 10.52 7.21 10.34
N PHE A 175 11.80 7.53 10.11
CA PHE A 175 12.22 8.23 8.87
C PHE A 175 11.92 7.40 7.62
N PHE A 176 12.19 6.11 7.67
CA PHE A 176 11.87 5.18 6.60
C PHE A 176 10.38 5.19 6.25
N SER A 177 9.51 5.08 7.25
CA SER A 177 8.05 5.08 7.09
C SER A 177 7.53 6.38 6.47
N LEU A 178 8.10 7.53 6.85
CA LEU A 178 7.80 8.84 6.25
C LEU A 178 8.21 8.89 4.78
N ILE A 179 9.45 8.53 4.46
CA ILE A 179 9.98 8.57 3.09
C ILE A 179 9.17 7.65 2.18
N VAL A 180 8.93 6.40 2.59
CA VAL A 180 8.17 5.40 1.83
C VAL A 180 6.73 5.84 1.55
N SER A 181 6.18 6.75 2.35
CA SER A 181 4.81 7.22 2.20
C SER A 181 4.71 8.50 1.39
N LEU A 182 5.63 9.45 1.60
CA LEU A 182 5.65 10.76 0.95
C LEU A 182 6.33 10.75 -0.42
N ALA A 183 7.41 9.97 -0.60
CA ALA A 183 8.12 9.90 -1.87
C ALA A 183 7.21 9.44 -3.02
N PRO A 184 6.36 8.40 -2.87
CA PRO A 184 5.43 8.02 -3.93
C PRO A 184 4.43 9.12 -4.27
N LEU A 185 3.93 9.86 -3.27
CA LEU A 185 3.02 10.99 -3.52
C LEU A 185 3.69 12.04 -4.41
N ILE A 186 4.91 12.44 -4.08
CA ILE A 186 5.67 13.45 -4.83
C ILE A 186 5.92 12.97 -6.26
N ILE A 187 6.37 11.72 -6.42
CA ILE A 187 6.62 11.12 -7.74
C ILE A 187 5.33 11.08 -8.56
N LEU A 188 4.22 10.60 -7.99
CA LEU A 188 2.93 10.55 -8.68
C LEU A 188 2.47 11.93 -9.11
N MET A 189 2.58 12.95 -8.25
CA MET A 189 2.20 14.32 -8.58
C MET A 189 3.05 14.88 -9.74
N ILE A 190 4.37 14.68 -9.69
CA ILE A 190 5.29 15.17 -10.73
C ILE A 190 4.99 14.49 -12.07
N PHE A 191 5.07 13.15 -12.12
CA PHE A 191 4.95 12.43 -13.39
C PHE A 191 3.53 12.45 -13.96
N THR A 192 2.50 12.50 -13.11
CA THR A 192 1.14 12.73 -13.59
C THR A 192 1.04 14.11 -14.22
N THR A 193 1.50 15.18 -13.55
CA THR A 193 1.47 16.54 -14.11
C THR A 193 2.25 16.66 -15.42
N LEU A 194 3.41 16.00 -15.54
CA LEU A 194 4.17 15.96 -16.79
C LEU A 194 3.42 15.19 -17.89
N THR A 195 2.78 14.06 -17.53
CA THR A 195 1.89 13.31 -18.44
C THR A 195 0.74 14.19 -18.93
N LEU A 196 0.12 14.98 -18.04
CA LEU A 196 -0.93 15.95 -18.39
C LEU A 196 -0.44 16.94 -19.44
N LYS A 197 0.69 17.61 -19.18
CA LYS A 197 1.28 18.61 -20.08
C LYS A 197 1.59 18.01 -21.46
N ASN A 198 2.12 16.80 -21.49
CA ASN A 198 2.44 16.12 -22.76
C ASN A 198 1.19 15.78 -23.57
N ILE A 199 0.11 15.34 -22.91
CA ILE A 199 -1.15 14.99 -23.57
C ILE A 199 -1.95 16.25 -23.97
N THR A 200 -1.82 17.37 -23.25
CA THR A 200 -2.44 18.64 -23.64
C THR A 200 -1.74 19.27 -24.84
N ASN A 201 -0.41 19.22 -24.86
CA ASN A 201 0.40 19.88 -25.88
C ASN A 201 0.60 19.02 -27.13
N GLY A 202 0.55 17.69 -26.99
CA GLY A 202 0.76 16.74 -28.09
C GLY A 202 -0.55 16.33 -28.79
N ARG A 203 -0.53 16.25 -30.13
CA ARG A 203 -1.56 15.57 -30.95
C ARG A 203 -1.53 14.03 -30.82
N LEU A 204 -0.73 13.48 -29.89
CA LEU A 204 -0.38 12.05 -29.80
C LEU A 204 -1.56 11.14 -29.44
N MET A 205 -2.58 11.64 -28.72
CA MET A 205 -3.81 10.89 -28.50
C MET A 205 -4.87 11.28 -29.54
N ARG A 206 -4.98 10.46 -30.58
CA ARG A 206 -5.93 10.65 -31.70
C ARG A 206 -7.41 10.59 -31.26
N ARG A 207 -7.71 10.07 -30.06
CA ARG A 207 -9.07 9.95 -29.51
C ARG A 207 -9.23 10.73 -28.21
N ARG A 208 -10.06 11.78 -28.23
CA ARG A 208 -10.44 12.62 -27.07
C ARG A 208 -10.90 11.78 -25.87
N ASN A 209 -11.59 10.66 -26.11
CA ASN A 209 -12.10 9.78 -25.07
C ASN A 209 -10.99 9.05 -24.27
N GLN A 210 -9.95 8.56 -24.95
CA GLN A 210 -8.81 7.88 -24.29
C GLN A 210 -8.00 8.85 -23.43
N LYS A 211 -7.84 10.09 -23.93
CA LYS A 211 -7.26 11.19 -23.16
C LYS A 211 -8.06 11.44 -21.89
N ASN A 212 -9.37 11.68 -22.01
CA ASN A 212 -10.22 11.95 -20.84
C ASN A 212 -10.25 10.79 -19.83
N GLN A 213 -10.24 9.54 -20.30
CA GLN A 213 -10.15 8.36 -19.44
C GLN A 213 -8.84 8.33 -18.65
N LEU A 214 -7.70 8.47 -19.33
CA LEU A 214 -6.39 8.46 -18.66
C LEU A 214 -6.23 9.62 -17.66
N LEU A 215 -6.76 10.80 -18.00
CA LEU A 215 -6.79 11.96 -17.13
C LEU A 215 -7.60 11.70 -15.86
N ARG A 216 -8.83 11.21 -16.02
CA ARG A 216 -9.74 10.90 -14.92
C ARG A 216 -9.13 9.87 -13.97
N LEU A 217 -8.59 8.78 -14.52
CA LEU A 217 -7.97 7.71 -13.73
C LEU A 217 -6.76 8.20 -12.93
N SER A 218 -5.89 9.00 -13.55
CA SER A 218 -4.69 9.49 -12.87
C SER A 218 -5.02 10.47 -11.74
N MET A 219 -6.06 11.29 -11.88
CA MET A 219 -6.53 12.17 -10.81
C MET A 219 -7.16 11.39 -9.66
N ILE A 220 -8.04 10.44 -9.97
CA ILE A 220 -8.69 9.63 -8.92
C ILE A 220 -7.62 8.83 -8.16
N GLN A 221 -6.65 8.24 -8.85
CA GLN A 221 -5.54 7.52 -8.24
C GLN A 221 -4.79 8.36 -7.19
N ILE A 222 -4.52 9.65 -7.46
CA ILE A 222 -3.84 10.55 -6.50
C ILE A 222 -4.76 10.85 -5.31
N ILE A 223 -6.02 11.18 -5.56
CA ILE A 223 -6.99 11.50 -4.49
C ILE A 223 -7.17 10.30 -3.56
N VAL A 224 -7.40 9.11 -4.12
CA VAL A 224 -7.56 7.88 -3.33
C VAL A 224 -6.27 7.54 -2.60
N TYR A 225 -5.10 7.75 -3.22
CA TYR A 225 -3.81 7.55 -2.54
C TYR A 225 -3.68 8.45 -1.31
N ILE A 226 -3.97 9.75 -1.45
CA ILE A 226 -3.92 10.74 -0.36
C ILE A 226 -4.87 10.33 0.78
N LEU A 227 -6.15 10.12 0.45
CA LEU A 227 -7.17 9.79 1.44
C LEU A 227 -6.89 8.47 2.17
N SER A 228 -6.27 7.51 1.49
CA SER A 228 -6.11 6.15 2.04
C SER A 228 -4.75 5.91 2.70
N ASN A 229 -3.68 6.53 2.21
CA ASN A 229 -2.32 6.25 2.70
C ASN A 229 -1.83 7.28 3.71
N ILE A 230 -2.17 8.57 3.56
CA ILE A 230 -1.68 9.61 4.48
C ILE A 230 -2.15 9.34 5.92
N PRO A 231 -3.44 9.06 6.20
CA PRO A 231 -3.88 8.81 7.57
C PRO A 231 -3.14 7.65 8.24
N ASN A 232 -2.91 6.55 7.50
CA ASN A 232 -2.18 5.40 8.01
C ASN A 232 -0.71 5.73 8.32
N THR A 233 -0.06 6.52 7.47
CA THR A 233 1.32 6.95 7.73
C THR A 233 1.39 7.90 8.92
N THR A 234 0.49 8.88 9.01
CA THR A 234 0.44 9.82 10.14
C THR A 234 0.24 9.08 11.45
N TYR A 235 -0.68 8.10 11.49
CA TYR A 235 -0.87 7.25 12.65
C TYR A 235 0.38 6.41 12.97
N THR A 236 1.02 5.82 11.96
CA THR A 236 2.24 5.02 12.16
C THR A 236 3.36 5.85 12.79
N VAL A 237 3.58 7.07 12.30
CA VAL A 237 4.57 8.00 12.85
C VAL A 237 4.21 8.40 14.27
N TYR A 238 2.95 8.73 14.53
CA TYR A 238 2.45 9.00 15.88
C TYR A 238 2.69 7.81 16.83
N ALA A 239 2.36 6.58 16.40
CA ALA A 239 2.51 5.39 17.21
C ALA A 239 3.99 5.09 17.55
N LEU A 240 4.89 5.34 16.60
CA LEU A 240 6.34 5.18 16.80
C LEU A 240 6.91 6.26 17.72
N THR A 241 6.56 7.53 17.52
CA THR A 241 7.07 8.63 18.36
C THR A 241 6.55 8.57 19.77
N THR A 242 5.33 8.04 19.97
CA THR A 242 4.72 7.88 21.30
C THR A 242 4.97 6.52 21.95
N ALA A 243 5.81 5.66 21.37
CA ALA A 243 6.02 4.29 21.82
C ALA A 243 6.56 4.19 23.28
N ASN A 244 7.41 5.14 23.69
CA ASN A 244 8.03 5.15 25.02
C ASN A 244 7.25 5.97 26.07
N TYR A 245 6.08 6.50 25.71
CA TYR A 245 5.26 7.29 26.63
C TYR A 245 4.24 6.40 27.33
N ASN A 246 4.07 6.59 28.64
CA ASN A 246 3.03 5.89 29.39
C ASN A 246 1.64 6.42 28.98
N LYS A 247 0.86 5.57 28.31
CA LYS A 247 -0.48 5.89 27.84
C LYS A 247 -1.54 5.48 28.86
N THR A 248 -2.58 6.30 29.03
CA THR A 248 -3.75 5.93 29.83
C THR A 248 -4.60 4.89 29.09
N ASN A 249 -5.47 4.17 29.82
CA ASN A 249 -6.37 3.19 29.20
C ASN A 249 -7.27 3.81 28.10
N ASP A 250 -7.78 5.03 28.33
CA ASP A 250 -8.60 5.73 27.34
C ASP A 250 -7.78 6.09 26.08
N GLN A 251 -6.49 6.44 26.23
CA GLN A 251 -5.59 6.68 25.10
C GLN A 251 -5.32 5.40 24.31
N ILE A 252 -5.07 4.27 24.97
CA ILE A 252 -4.84 2.98 24.31
C ILE A 252 -6.06 2.57 23.47
N VAL A 253 -7.28 2.74 24.00
CA VAL A 253 -8.52 2.43 23.26
C VAL A 253 -8.70 3.38 22.07
N THR A 254 -8.42 4.66 22.25
CA THR A 254 -8.51 5.67 21.18
C THR A 254 -7.49 5.39 20.06
N ASP A 255 -6.25 5.07 20.42
CA ASP A 255 -5.20 4.71 19.47
C ASP A 255 -5.57 3.45 18.69
N GLY A 256 -6.11 2.43 19.36
CA GLY A 256 -6.62 1.23 18.72
C GLY A 256 -7.72 1.52 17.70
N PHE A 257 -8.64 2.44 18.02
CA PHE A 257 -9.69 2.88 17.11
C PHE A 257 -9.13 3.62 15.89
N ILE A 258 -8.21 4.57 16.09
CA ILE A 258 -7.57 5.32 14.98
C ILE A 258 -6.76 4.37 14.08
N ASN A 259 -6.01 3.43 14.67
CA ASN A 259 -5.29 2.39 13.92
C ASN A 259 -6.24 1.58 13.03
N LEU A 260 -7.39 1.17 13.59
CA LEU A 260 -8.38 0.41 12.82
C LEU A 260 -8.90 1.24 11.64
N MET A 261 -9.33 2.48 11.88
CA MET A 261 -9.86 3.35 10.83
C MET A 261 -8.86 3.58 9.72
N THR A 262 -7.63 3.94 10.07
CA THR A 262 -6.58 4.23 9.10
C THR A 262 -6.14 2.98 8.33
N SER A 263 -6.09 1.81 8.99
CA SER A 263 -5.83 0.54 8.32
C SER A 263 -6.97 0.12 7.38
N ASN A 264 -8.22 0.37 7.76
CA ASN A 264 -9.38 0.08 6.91
C ASN A 264 -9.36 0.88 5.61
N LEU A 265 -8.95 2.16 5.68
CA LEU A 265 -8.75 2.98 4.47
C LEU A 265 -7.65 2.38 3.58
N LEU A 266 -6.53 1.96 4.16
CA LEU A 266 -5.46 1.29 3.43
C LEU A 266 -5.94 -0.01 2.76
N TYR A 267 -6.70 -0.86 3.46
CA TYR A 267 -7.25 -2.09 2.89
C TYR A 267 -8.27 -1.81 1.79
N THR A 268 -9.10 -0.78 1.97
CA THR A 268 -10.05 -0.32 0.94
C THR A 268 -9.29 0.10 -0.33
N TYR A 269 -8.19 0.83 -0.20
CA TYR A 269 -7.33 1.19 -1.32
C TYR A 269 -6.72 -0.03 -2.03
N CYS A 270 -6.31 -1.06 -1.28
CA CYS A 270 -5.83 -2.31 -1.86
C CYS A 270 -6.94 -3.10 -2.57
N ALA A 271 -8.19 -2.98 -2.11
CA ALA A 271 -9.33 -3.70 -2.68
C ALA A 271 -9.94 -3.03 -3.91
N VAL A 272 -10.11 -1.70 -3.88
CA VAL A 272 -10.88 -0.92 -4.85
C VAL A 272 -9.99 -0.28 -5.92
N ARG A 273 -8.83 -0.88 -6.23
CA ARG A 273 -7.92 -0.25 -7.20
C ARG A 273 -8.58 -0.09 -8.56
N GLU A 274 -8.82 1.16 -8.92
CA GLU A 274 -9.36 1.57 -10.22
C GLU A 274 -8.35 1.27 -11.32
N ASN A 275 -8.51 0.11 -11.95
CA ASN A 275 -7.84 -0.20 -13.20
C ASN A 275 -8.92 -0.37 -14.26
N LEU A 276 -9.23 0.70 -14.99
CA LEU A 276 -9.72 0.70 -16.39
C LEU A 276 -9.75 2.12 -16.97
#